data_AF-A0A7K0K0C1-F1
#
_entry.id   AF-A0A7K0K0C1-F1
#
_cell.length_a   1.000
_cell.length_b   1.000
_cell.length_c   1.000
_cell.angle_alpha   90.00
_cell.angle_beta   90.00
_cell.angle_gamma   90.00
#
_symmetry.space_group_name_H-M   'P 1'
#
loop_
_entity.id
_entity.type
_entity.pdbx_description
1 polymer ?
#
loop_
_entity_poly.entity_id
_entity_poly.type
_entity_poly.pdbx_seq_one_letter_code
_entity_poly.pdbx_strand_id
1 'polypeptide(L)'
;MITYPWPPLPETDLDRLQADILDALDGAWANAQEERAKILALKDTAPRVPYRRALERVDRFEYAIQAFQDTVDQQAQNYVDLISGRYGAGAMQMAGWVASGKLVWGNMDEYALASLASDSYDDFLRMSQEAGRTSKLFANKVRSAAARTVWTQATNETATHAARRFWKELEALNIGVITYRNGAQYPAKAYAEMAARTKGAVAFNYGALDVARSESVTHMEVVDGPSCGWESHNSTDYANGSIRTIEECREYPLSHPNCRRAFLPLSATMQRIVSEAEAAEAAEALGEEYETELFIPALERYKETLRKVA
;
A
#
# COMPACT_ATOMS: atom_id res chain seq x y z
N MET A 1 -11.03 -10.37 -35.20
CA MET A 1 -10.81 -9.59 -33.97
C MET A 1 -9.81 -10.39 -33.16
N ILE A 2 -8.56 -9.92 -33.07
CA ILE A 2 -7.49 -10.65 -32.39
C ILE A 2 -7.71 -10.45 -30.89
N THR A 3 -8.19 -11.48 -30.21
CA THR A 3 -8.23 -11.55 -28.74
C THR A 3 -6.80 -11.60 -28.24
N TYR A 4 -6.32 -10.50 -27.68
CA TYR A 4 -5.00 -10.41 -27.07
C TYR A 4 -5.04 -11.15 -25.73
N PRO A 5 -4.28 -12.25 -25.54
CA PRO A 5 -4.19 -12.97 -24.28
C PRO A 5 -3.01 -12.39 -23.51
N TRP A 6 -3.17 -11.23 -22.89
CA TRP A 6 -2.11 -10.63 -22.10
C TRP A 6 -2.64 -9.68 -21.00
N PRO A 7 -2.05 -9.72 -19.79
CA PRO A 7 -1.23 -10.83 -19.29
C PRO A 7 -2.15 -12.04 -19.05
N PRO A 8 -1.63 -13.29 -19.05
CA PRO A 8 -2.35 -14.35 -18.37
C PRO A 8 -2.58 -13.86 -16.93
N LEU A 9 -3.84 -13.72 -16.53
CA LEU A 9 -4.14 -13.59 -15.10
C LEU A 9 -3.43 -14.75 -14.43
N PRO A 10 -2.54 -14.50 -13.46
CA PRO A 10 -1.83 -15.59 -12.82
C PRO A 10 -2.88 -16.63 -12.38
N GLU A 11 -2.75 -17.89 -12.80
CA GLU A 11 -3.57 -19.00 -12.27
C GLU A 11 -3.31 -19.23 -10.76
N THR A 12 -2.54 -18.34 -10.15
CA THR A 12 -2.02 -18.40 -8.81
C THR A 12 -3.03 -17.81 -7.83
N ASP A 13 -3.24 -18.54 -6.75
CA ASP A 13 -3.90 -18.02 -5.55
C ASP A 13 -3.18 -16.72 -5.10
N LEU A 14 -3.83 -15.57 -5.32
CA LEU A 14 -3.26 -14.25 -5.06
C LEU A 14 -3.02 -14.02 -3.58
N ASP A 15 -3.82 -14.63 -2.71
CA ASP A 15 -3.66 -14.52 -1.26
C ASP A 15 -2.42 -15.33 -0.83
N ARG A 16 -2.21 -16.51 -1.44
CA ARG A 16 -0.98 -17.28 -1.25
C ARG A 16 0.26 -16.57 -1.78
N LEU A 17 0.20 -16.00 -2.99
CA LEU A 17 1.33 -15.24 -3.56
C LEU A 17 1.70 -14.06 -2.66
N GLN A 18 0.70 -13.35 -2.15
CA GLN A 18 0.90 -12.28 -1.19
C GLN A 18 1.54 -12.81 0.10
N ALA A 19 1.08 -13.94 0.65
CA ALA A 19 1.67 -14.54 1.84
C ALA A 19 3.15 -14.94 1.61
N ASP A 20 3.46 -15.57 0.48
CA ASP A 20 4.81 -16.01 0.13
C ASP A 20 5.79 -14.81 0.02
N ILE A 21 5.35 -13.70 -0.60
CA ILE A 21 6.13 -12.44 -0.65
C ILE A 21 6.39 -11.91 0.77
N LEU A 22 5.34 -11.84 1.60
CA LEU A 22 5.44 -11.28 2.95
C LEU A 22 6.33 -12.11 3.86
N ASP A 23 6.27 -13.43 3.76
CA ASP A 23 7.10 -14.33 4.57
C ASP A 23 8.56 -14.31 4.12
N ALA A 24 8.84 -14.19 2.81
CA ALA A 24 10.20 -13.99 2.31
C ALA A 24 10.82 -12.69 2.86
N LEU A 25 10.08 -11.58 2.80
CA LEU A 25 10.53 -10.29 3.29
C LEU A 25 10.70 -10.28 4.82
N ASP A 26 9.77 -10.89 5.55
CA ASP A 26 9.82 -11.00 7.01
C ASP A 26 11.01 -11.86 7.46
N GLY A 27 11.24 -13.00 6.81
CA GLY A 27 12.37 -13.88 7.11
C GLY A 27 13.72 -13.19 6.87
N ALA A 28 13.88 -12.52 5.74
CA ALA A 28 15.10 -11.77 5.44
C ALA A 28 15.31 -10.60 6.42
N TRP A 29 14.23 -9.91 6.79
CA TRP A 29 14.27 -8.82 7.76
C TRP A 29 14.60 -9.29 9.19
N ALA A 30 14.04 -10.44 9.60
CA ALA A 30 14.28 -11.05 10.90
C ALA A 30 15.76 -11.39 11.10
N ASN A 31 16.45 -11.88 10.06
CA ASN A 31 17.89 -12.15 10.11
C ASN A 31 18.71 -10.89 10.42
N ALA A 32 18.36 -9.75 9.80
CA ALA A 32 19.03 -8.48 10.06
C ALA A 32 18.80 -8.00 11.50
N GLN A 33 17.57 -8.15 12.00
CA GLN A 33 17.23 -7.80 13.38
C GLN A 33 17.91 -8.72 14.39
N GLU A 34 18.08 -10.00 14.07
CA GLU A 34 18.78 -10.95 14.92
C GLU A 34 20.27 -10.57 15.06
N GLU A 35 20.96 -10.23 13.96
CA GLU A 35 22.35 -9.78 14.04
C GLU A 35 22.48 -8.44 14.77
N ARG A 36 21.52 -7.51 14.61
CA ARG A 36 21.46 -6.28 15.42
C ARG A 36 21.32 -6.60 16.91
N ALA A 37 20.41 -7.50 17.28
CA ALA A 37 20.22 -7.91 18.67
C ALA A 37 21.50 -8.54 19.26
N LYS A 38 22.20 -9.37 18.46
CA LYS A 38 23.49 -9.96 18.84
C LYS A 38 24.58 -8.90 19.04
N ILE A 39 24.58 -7.81 18.26
CA ILE A 39 25.48 -6.66 18.46
C ILE A 39 25.18 -5.95 19.78
N LEU A 40 23.90 -5.68 20.07
CA LEU A 40 23.49 -5.03 21.31
C LEU A 40 23.79 -5.89 22.55
N ALA A 41 23.63 -7.20 22.46
CA ALA A 41 23.93 -8.16 23.54
C ALA A 41 25.44 -8.25 23.88
N LEU A 42 26.34 -7.69 23.05
CA LEU A 42 27.76 -7.61 23.40
C LEU A 42 27.98 -6.75 24.67
N LYS A 43 27.04 -5.86 25.03
CA LYS A 43 27.09 -5.06 26.26
C LYS A 43 27.12 -5.92 27.52
N ASP A 44 26.46 -7.07 27.50
CA ASP A 44 26.25 -7.94 28.66
C ASP A 44 27.39 -8.95 28.85
N THR A 45 28.16 -9.22 27.79
CA THR A 45 29.18 -10.28 27.76
C THR A 45 30.61 -9.79 27.97
N ALA A 46 30.88 -8.49 27.83
CA ALA A 46 32.18 -7.93 28.16
C ALA A 46 32.11 -6.43 28.48
N PRO A 47 32.66 -5.96 29.62
CA PRO A 47 32.79 -4.52 29.92
C PRO A 47 33.68 -3.78 28.91
N ARG A 48 34.49 -4.52 28.13
CA ARG A 48 35.19 -4.05 26.93
C ARG A 48 34.77 -4.92 25.76
N VAL A 49 34.07 -4.33 24.80
CA VAL A 49 33.68 -5.03 23.57
C VAL A 49 34.95 -5.46 22.83
N PRO A 50 35.19 -6.77 22.61
CA PRO A 50 36.34 -7.19 21.82
C PRO A 50 36.16 -6.66 20.39
N TYR A 51 37.01 -5.71 19.98
CA TYR A 51 36.96 -5.03 18.69
C TYR A 51 36.66 -5.97 17.51
N ARG A 52 37.37 -7.11 17.44
CA ARG A 52 37.14 -8.12 16.39
C ARG A 52 35.75 -8.74 16.41
N ARG A 53 35.20 -9.03 17.59
CA ARG A 53 33.87 -9.65 17.74
C ARG A 53 32.75 -8.69 17.35
N ALA A 54 32.92 -7.39 17.64
CA ALA A 54 31.98 -6.38 17.17
C ALA A 54 32.04 -6.21 15.65
N LEU A 55 33.24 -6.14 15.06
CA LEU A 55 33.38 -6.03 13.62
C LEU A 55 32.82 -7.23 12.88
N GLU A 56 33.13 -8.44 13.32
CA GLU A 56 32.58 -9.67 12.71
C GLU A 56 31.04 -9.66 12.70
N ARG A 57 30.42 -9.16 13.78
CA ARG A 57 28.96 -9.04 13.85
C ARG A 57 28.41 -7.93 12.97
N VAL A 58 29.12 -6.81 12.85
CA VAL A 58 28.75 -5.74 11.90
C VAL A 58 28.80 -6.27 10.47
N ASP A 59 29.81 -7.03 10.10
CA ASP A 59 29.93 -7.60 8.76
C ASP A 59 28.79 -8.59 8.47
N ARG A 60 28.40 -9.42 9.45
CA ARG A 60 27.21 -10.29 9.35
C ARG A 60 25.91 -9.50 9.24
N PHE A 61 25.77 -8.40 9.98
CA PHE A 61 24.62 -7.51 9.90
C PHE A 61 24.51 -6.87 8.51
N GLU A 62 25.62 -6.35 7.96
CA GLU A 62 25.62 -5.79 6.60
C GLU A 62 25.31 -6.84 5.54
N TYR A 63 25.81 -8.06 5.69
CA TYR A 63 25.44 -9.18 4.84
C TYR A 63 23.94 -9.49 4.91
N ALA A 64 23.35 -9.52 6.10
CA ALA A 64 21.91 -9.75 6.28
C ALA A 64 21.06 -8.64 5.64
N ILE A 65 21.53 -7.38 5.69
CA ILE A 65 20.87 -6.27 5.02
C ILE A 65 20.97 -6.39 3.51
N GLN A 66 22.14 -6.75 2.96
CA GLN A 66 22.26 -7.00 1.53
C GLN A 66 21.32 -8.14 1.09
N ALA A 67 21.28 -9.24 1.84
CA ALA A 67 20.37 -10.35 1.57
C ALA A 67 18.90 -9.93 1.60
N PHE A 68 18.51 -9.00 2.49
CA PHE A 68 17.17 -8.40 2.49
C PHE A 68 16.92 -7.59 1.21
N GLN A 69 17.87 -6.76 0.77
CA GLN A 69 17.73 -5.99 -0.48
C GLN A 69 17.61 -6.93 -1.69
N ASP A 70 18.43 -7.98 -1.75
CA ASP A 70 18.35 -9.00 -2.80
C ASP A 70 16.99 -9.74 -2.77
N THR A 71 16.43 -9.97 -1.58
CA THR A 71 15.10 -10.56 -1.43
C THR A 71 14.02 -9.61 -1.95
N VAL A 72 14.11 -8.31 -1.68
CA VAL A 72 13.18 -7.32 -2.26
C VAL A 72 13.23 -7.36 -3.78
N ASP A 73 14.43 -7.36 -4.37
CA ASP A 73 14.60 -7.41 -5.82
C ASP A 73 14.05 -8.71 -6.43
N GLN A 74 14.23 -9.85 -5.75
CA GLN A 74 13.65 -11.14 -6.17
C GLN A 74 12.12 -11.13 -6.10
N GLN A 75 11.55 -10.51 -5.07
CA GLN A 75 10.09 -10.45 -4.89
C GLN A 75 9.42 -9.36 -5.74
N ALA A 76 10.18 -8.45 -6.34
CA ALA A 76 9.63 -7.38 -7.18
C ALA A 76 8.74 -7.92 -8.31
N GLN A 77 9.17 -8.98 -8.99
CA GLN A 77 8.38 -9.61 -10.05
C GLN A 77 7.10 -10.25 -9.50
N ASN A 78 7.19 -10.98 -8.39
CA ASN A 78 6.02 -11.58 -7.74
C ASN A 78 5.00 -10.51 -7.32
N TYR A 79 5.47 -9.33 -6.93
CA TYR A 79 4.60 -8.21 -6.61
C TYR A 79 3.90 -7.65 -7.84
N VAL A 80 4.60 -7.51 -8.97
CA VAL A 80 3.98 -7.13 -10.25
C VAL A 80 2.90 -8.14 -10.66
N ASP A 81 3.18 -9.43 -10.50
CA ASP A 81 2.21 -10.49 -10.79
C ASP A 81 0.99 -10.40 -9.86
N LEU A 82 1.21 -10.13 -8.56
CA LEU A 82 0.14 -9.91 -7.59
C LEU A 82 -0.76 -8.73 -8.01
N ILE A 83 -0.18 -7.58 -8.38
CA ILE A 83 -0.92 -6.39 -8.81
C ILE A 83 -1.71 -6.67 -10.09
N SER A 84 -1.08 -7.35 -11.06
CA SER A 84 -1.73 -7.77 -12.31
C SER A 84 -2.93 -8.69 -12.05
N GLY A 85 -2.75 -9.67 -11.15
CA GLY A 85 -3.82 -10.58 -10.75
C GLY A 85 -4.97 -9.87 -10.04
N ARG A 86 -4.67 -8.92 -9.14
CA ARG A 86 -5.71 -8.14 -8.44
C ARG A 86 -6.50 -7.25 -9.40
N TYR A 87 -5.83 -6.61 -10.36
CA TYR A 87 -6.50 -5.87 -11.44
C TYR A 87 -7.50 -6.75 -12.18
N GLY A 88 -7.04 -7.90 -12.68
CA GLY A 88 -7.92 -8.81 -13.40
C GLY A 88 -9.03 -9.42 -12.56
N ALA A 89 -8.80 -9.67 -11.28
CA ALA A 89 -9.86 -10.11 -10.37
C ALA A 89 -11.00 -9.08 -10.27
N GLY A 90 -10.66 -7.79 -10.21
CA GLY A 90 -11.64 -6.70 -10.23
C GLY A 90 -12.38 -6.61 -11.57
N ALA A 91 -11.64 -6.71 -12.68
CA ALA A 91 -12.21 -6.73 -14.02
C ALA A 91 -13.18 -7.90 -14.22
N MET A 92 -12.79 -9.12 -13.81
CA MET A 92 -13.64 -10.31 -13.88
C MET A 92 -14.88 -10.18 -12.99
N GLN A 93 -14.73 -9.64 -11.78
CA GLN A 93 -15.88 -9.41 -10.90
C GLN A 93 -16.88 -8.45 -11.54
N MET A 94 -16.42 -7.30 -12.03
CA MET A 94 -17.29 -6.33 -12.68
C MET A 94 -17.93 -6.90 -13.94
N ALA A 95 -17.17 -7.62 -14.77
CA ALA A 95 -17.70 -8.26 -15.97
C ALA A 95 -18.86 -9.22 -15.64
N GLY A 96 -18.83 -9.89 -14.49
CA GLY A 96 -19.93 -10.73 -14.02
C GLY A 96 -21.21 -9.95 -13.66
N TRP A 97 -21.12 -8.64 -13.45
CA TRP A 97 -22.23 -7.78 -13.05
C TRP A 97 -22.80 -6.98 -14.23
N VAL A 98 -21.93 -6.45 -15.10
CA VAL A 98 -22.33 -5.56 -16.20
C VAL A 98 -22.30 -6.21 -17.59
N ALA A 99 -21.47 -7.23 -17.79
CA ALA A 99 -21.24 -7.80 -19.12
C ALA A 99 -21.91 -9.17 -19.30
N SER A 100 -22.21 -9.54 -20.55
CA SER A 100 -22.68 -10.88 -20.92
C SER A 100 -21.58 -11.95 -20.89
N GLY A 101 -20.48 -11.72 -20.16
CA GLY A 101 -19.42 -12.71 -19.89
C GLY A 101 -18.14 -12.64 -20.74
N LYS A 102 -17.85 -11.56 -21.48
CA LYS A 102 -16.58 -11.40 -22.21
C LYS A 102 -15.84 -10.12 -21.84
N LEU A 103 -14.74 -10.28 -21.12
CA LEU A 103 -13.74 -9.24 -20.89
C LEU A 103 -12.93 -9.01 -22.17
N VAL A 104 -12.81 -7.75 -22.62
CA VAL A 104 -11.95 -7.37 -23.75
C VAL A 104 -10.83 -6.50 -23.23
N TRP A 105 -9.64 -7.10 -23.14
CA TRP A 105 -8.41 -6.38 -22.80
C TRP A 105 -7.99 -5.45 -23.95
N GLY A 106 -7.60 -4.22 -23.62
CA GLY A 106 -7.11 -3.23 -24.56
C GLY A 106 -5.90 -2.46 -24.04
N ASN A 107 -5.41 -1.53 -24.86
CA ASN A 107 -4.20 -0.75 -24.54
C ASN A 107 -4.36 0.09 -23.26
N MET A 108 -5.58 0.50 -22.90
CA MET A 108 -5.82 1.25 -21.66
C MET A 108 -5.53 0.40 -20.42
N ASP A 109 -5.90 -0.89 -20.45
CA ASP A 109 -5.59 -1.83 -19.37
C ASP A 109 -4.08 -2.04 -19.24
N GLU A 110 -3.37 -2.13 -20.37
CA GLU A 110 -1.91 -2.26 -20.40
C GLU A 110 -1.22 -1.04 -19.77
N TYR A 111 -1.66 0.18 -20.10
CA TYR A 111 -1.12 1.41 -19.50
C TYR A 111 -1.44 1.51 -18.00
N ALA A 112 -2.67 1.20 -17.59
CA ALA A 112 -3.06 1.19 -16.19
C ALA A 112 -2.21 0.20 -15.39
N LEU A 113 -2.02 -1.02 -15.94
CA LEU A 113 -1.21 -2.03 -15.30
C LEU A 113 0.26 -1.64 -15.20
N ALA A 114 0.86 -1.13 -16.29
CA ALA A 114 2.24 -0.67 -16.29
C ALA A 114 2.46 0.46 -15.28
N SER A 115 1.51 1.40 -15.17
CA SER A 115 1.56 2.48 -14.18
C SER A 115 1.48 1.95 -12.75
N LEU A 116 0.55 1.03 -12.47
CA LEU A 116 0.38 0.43 -11.14
C LEU A 116 1.58 -0.41 -10.73
N ALA A 117 2.15 -1.17 -11.67
CA ALA A 117 3.36 -1.96 -11.46
C ALA A 117 4.59 -1.08 -11.20
N SER A 118 4.77 0.00 -11.96
CA SER A 118 5.88 0.96 -11.75
C SER A 118 5.79 1.65 -10.40
N ASP A 119 4.62 2.20 -10.05
CA ASP A 119 4.41 2.89 -8.77
C ASP A 119 4.59 1.95 -7.57
N SER A 120 4.13 0.70 -7.72
CA SER A 120 4.36 -0.36 -6.74
C SER A 120 5.85 -0.70 -6.57
N TYR A 121 6.58 -0.84 -7.67
CA TYR A 121 8.01 -1.11 -7.65
C TYR A 121 8.79 0.03 -6.97
N ASP A 122 8.43 1.28 -7.26
CA ASP A 122 9.04 2.46 -6.66
C ASP A 122 8.87 2.51 -5.13
N ASP A 123 7.71 2.13 -4.61
CA ASP A 123 7.45 2.05 -3.16
C ASP A 123 8.31 0.96 -2.49
N PHE A 124 8.49 -0.19 -3.13
CA PHE A 124 9.34 -1.28 -2.63
C PHE A 124 10.83 -0.90 -2.68
N LEU A 125 11.27 -0.30 -3.78
CA LEU A 125 12.63 0.17 -3.92
C LEU A 125 12.95 1.24 -2.87
N ARG A 126 12.04 2.21 -2.66
CA ARG A 126 12.21 3.25 -1.64
C ARG A 126 12.31 2.66 -0.23
N MET A 127 11.45 1.68 0.08
CA MET A 127 11.53 0.94 1.34
C MET A 127 12.91 0.28 1.52
N SER A 128 13.37 -0.47 0.52
CA SER A 128 14.65 -1.19 0.54
C SER A 128 15.84 -0.24 0.70
N GLN A 129 15.83 0.89 -0.01
CA GLN A 129 16.85 1.92 0.09
C GLN A 129 16.89 2.56 1.47
N GLU A 130 15.73 2.85 2.06
CA GLU A 130 15.65 3.44 3.41
C GLU A 130 16.11 2.46 4.49
N ALA A 131 15.75 1.18 4.37
CA ALA A 131 16.26 0.12 5.23
C ALA A 131 17.79 -0.01 5.12
N GLY A 132 18.34 0.03 3.91
CA GLY A 132 19.79 0.02 3.67
C GLY A 132 20.50 1.26 4.23
N ARG A 133 19.93 2.45 4.04
CA ARG A 133 20.47 3.72 4.53
C ARG A 133 20.56 3.75 6.05
N THR A 134 19.47 3.40 6.73
CA THR A 134 19.45 3.35 8.19
C THR A 134 20.46 2.32 8.70
N SER A 135 20.54 1.15 8.08
CA SER A 135 21.48 0.08 8.43
C SER A 135 22.96 0.49 8.30
N LYS A 136 23.33 1.18 7.23
CA LYS A 136 24.69 1.73 7.06
C LYS A 136 25.05 2.71 8.17
N LEU A 137 24.09 3.55 8.62
CA LEU A 137 24.32 4.46 9.75
C LEU A 137 24.61 3.69 11.05
N PHE A 138 23.98 2.54 11.27
CA PHE A 138 24.22 1.68 12.43
C PHE A 138 25.64 1.13 12.38
N ALA A 139 25.99 0.47 11.27
CA ALA A 139 27.30 -0.14 11.07
C ALA A 139 28.43 0.89 11.26
N ASN A 140 28.29 2.09 10.67
CA ASN A 140 29.27 3.16 10.80
C ASN A 140 29.43 3.64 12.26
N LYS A 141 28.33 3.72 13.02
CA LYS A 141 28.40 4.09 14.44
C LYS A 141 29.02 2.98 15.30
N VAL A 142 28.70 1.71 15.05
CA VAL A 142 29.35 0.58 15.71
C VAL A 142 30.86 0.60 15.43
N ARG A 143 31.27 0.73 14.16
CA ARG A 143 32.69 0.81 13.76
C ARG A 143 33.41 1.99 14.41
N SER A 144 32.81 3.19 14.37
CA SER A 144 33.40 4.40 14.95
C SER A 144 33.65 4.26 16.44
N ALA A 145 32.71 3.65 17.17
CA ALA A 145 32.85 3.45 18.59
C ALA A 145 33.77 2.30 18.96
N ALA A 146 33.76 1.21 18.20
CA ALA A 146 34.73 0.13 18.33
C ALA A 146 36.17 0.64 18.09
N ALA A 147 36.38 1.57 17.16
CA ALA A 147 37.67 2.24 16.97
C ALA A 147 38.04 3.15 18.17
N ARG A 148 37.06 3.83 18.76
CA ARG A 148 37.27 4.69 19.95
C ARG A 148 37.62 3.90 21.21
N THR A 149 37.11 2.68 21.41
CA THR A 149 37.51 1.84 22.55
C THR A 149 38.99 1.44 22.50
N VAL A 150 39.58 1.34 21.30
CA VAL A 150 41.05 1.16 21.11
C VAL A 150 41.83 2.43 21.51
N TRP A 151 41.20 3.61 21.43
CA TRP A 151 41.81 4.94 21.61
C TRP A 151 41.50 5.62 22.95
N THR A 152 40.98 4.89 23.96
CA THR A 152 40.62 5.45 25.28
C THR A 152 41.79 6.04 26.09
N GLN A 153 43.01 6.01 25.57
CA GLN A 153 44.15 6.76 26.14
C GLN A 153 44.14 8.27 25.85
N ALA A 154 43.32 8.75 24.91
CA ALA A 154 43.31 10.17 24.47
C ALA A 154 42.22 11.03 25.11
N THR A 155 41.33 10.47 25.94
CA THR A 155 40.20 11.18 26.57
C THR A 155 40.27 11.09 28.09
N ASN A 156 40.04 12.20 28.82
CA ASN A 156 39.94 12.24 30.30
C ASN A 156 38.71 11.49 30.87
N GLU A 157 38.09 10.61 30.09
CA GLU A 157 36.92 9.83 30.46
C GLU A 157 37.33 8.39 30.74
N THR A 158 36.76 7.77 31.77
CA THR A 158 37.05 6.36 32.06
C THR A 158 36.45 5.46 30.98
N ALA A 159 37.13 4.35 30.67
CA ALA A 159 36.67 3.38 29.66
C ALA A 159 35.22 2.89 29.92
N THR A 160 34.80 2.81 31.18
CA THR A 160 33.44 2.42 31.58
C THR A 160 32.38 3.47 31.23
N HIS A 161 32.67 4.76 31.43
CA HIS A 161 31.75 5.84 31.06
C HIS A 161 31.63 5.98 29.54
N ALA A 162 32.74 5.89 28.82
CA ALA A 162 32.75 5.88 27.36
C ALA A 162 31.94 4.70 26.79
N ALA A 163 32.08 3.50 27.38
CA ALA A 163 31.31 2.32 27.00
C ALA A 163 29.80 2.47 27.27
N ARG A 164 29.40 3.00 28.45
CA ARG A 164 27.98 3.24 28.77
C ARG A 164 27.35 4.26 27.83
N ARG A 165 28.03 5.37 27.54
CA ARG A 165 27.53 6.39 26.60
C ARG A 165 27.35 5.80 25.21
N PHE A 166 28.33 5.03 24.73
CA PHE A 166 28.24 4.34 23.45
C PHE A 166 27.02 3.42 23.36
N TRP A 167 26.81 2.56 24.36
CA TRP A 167 25.65 1.66 24.36
C TRP A 167 24.33 2.41 24.39
N LYS A 168 24.24 3.51 25.16
CA LYS A 168 23.07 4.37 25.16
C LYS A 168 22.82 5.04 23.81
N GLU A 169 23.88 5.50 23.13
CA GLU A 169 23.79 6.04 21.77
C GLU A 169 23.36 4.96 20.76
N LEU A 170 23.85 3.73 20.90
CA LEU A 170 23.49 2.59 20.04
C LEU A 170 22.05 2.14 20.24
N GLU A 171 21.59 2.04 21.49
CA GLU A 171 20.21 1.70 21.82
C GLU A 171 19.23 2.78 21.34
N ALA A 172 19.64 4.06 21.38
CA ALA A 172 18.86 5.17 20.85
C ALA A 172 18.82 5.21 19.31
N LEU A 173 19.74 4.52 18.62
CA LEU A 173 19.67 4.35 17.18
C LEU A 173 18.62 3.30 16.84
N ASN A 174 17.40 3.79 16.60
CA ASN A 174 16.36 2.98 15.99
C ASN A 174 16.68 2.80 14.51
N ILE A 175 17.38 1.71 14.25
CA ILE A 175 17.80 1.33 12.91
C ILE A 175 17.12 -0.01 12.60
N GLY A 176 16.58 -0.10 11.39
CA GLY A 176 15.80 -1.24 10.98
C GLY A 176 14.29 -1.08 11.18
N VAL A 177 13.80 0.13 10.96
CA VAL A 177 12.37 0.45 10.93
C VAL A 177 12.17 1.43 9.80
N ILE A 178 11.14 1.20 8.99
CA ILE A 178 10.70 2.18 8.00
C ILE A 178 10.09 3.31 8.81
N THR A 179 10.72 4.49 8.77
CA THR A 179 10.24 5.67 9.49
C THR A 179 9.40 6.50 8.54
N TYR A 180 8.10 6.58 8.82
CA TYR A 180 7.17 7.42 8.06
C TYR A 180 7.48 8.90 8.26
N ARG A 181 6.90 9.76 7.40
CA ARG A 181 7.02 11.23 7.51
C ARG A 181 6.58 11.78 8.88
N ASN A 182 5.64 11.09 9.56
CA ASN A 182 5.16 11.44 10.91
C ASN A 182 6.03 10.86 12.04
N GLY A 183 7.16 10.22 11.74
CA GLY A 183 8.05 9.60 12.72
C GLY A 183 7.63 8.21 13.20
N ALA A 184 6.48 7.69 12.72
CA ALA A 184 6.02 6.35 13.08
C ALA A 184 6.92 5.28 12.47
N GLN A 185 7.17 4.21 13.24
CA GLN A 185 8.13 3.16 12.93
C GLN A 185 7.41 1.85 12.68
N TYR A 186 7.64 1.24 11.52
CA TYR A 186 6.98 -0.02 11.15
C TYR A 186 8.00 -1.10 10.79
N PRO A 187 7.76 -2.38 11.20
CA PRO A 187 8.47 -3.53 10.65
C PRO A 187 8.31 -3.59 9.13
N ALA A 188 9.33 -4.09 8.42
CA ALA A 188 9.30 -4.23 6.97
C ALA A 188 8.10 -5.06 6.50
N LYS A 189 7.78 -6.17 7.20
CA LYS A 189 6.58 -6.99 6.93
C LYS A 189 5.30 -6.16 7.02
N ALA A 190 5.11 -5.38 8.07
CA ALA A 190 3.90 -4.59 8.28
C ALA A 190 3.71 -3.52 7.20
N TYR A 191 4.81 -2.90 6.75
CA TYR A 191 4.78 -1.98 5.61
C TYR A 191 4.44 -2.71 4.32
N ALA A 192 5.13 -3.82 4.02
CA ALA A 192 4.90 -4.60 2.81
C ALA A 192 3.46 -5.14 2.74
N GLU A 193 2.91 -5.57 3.88
CA GLU A 193 1.52 -6.05 3.99
C GLU A 193 0.52 -4.91 3.71
N MET A 194 0.74 -3.75 4.32
CA MET A 194 -0.08 -2.56 4.06
C MET A 194 0.01 -2.14 2.59
N ALA A 195 1.21 -2.12 2.01
CA ALA A 195 1.43 -1.74 0.62
C ALA A 195 0.74 -2.74 -0.32
N ALA A 196 0.97 -4.05 -0.13
CA ALA A 196 0.31 -5.12 -0.89
C ALA A 196 -1.21 -5.00 -0.87
N ARG A 197 -1.81 -4.81 0.31
CA ARG A 197 -3.27 -4.64 0.43
C ARG A 197 -3.75 -3.38 -0.27
N THR A 198 -3.08 -2.25 -0.05
CA THR A 198 -3.51 -0.95 -0.56
C THR A 198 -3.37 -0.90 -2.08
N LYS A 199 -2.20 -1.24 -2.64
CA LYS A 199 -1.98 -1.27 -4.08
C LYS A 199 -2.82 -2.35 -4.76
N GLY A 200 -2.98 -3.51 -4.12
CA GLY A 200 -3.86 -4.57 -4.61
C GLY A 200 -5.32 -4.14 -4.70
N ALA A 201 -5.84 -3.43 -3.69
CA ALA A 201 -7.19 -2.90 -3.71
C ALA A 201 -7.37 -1.76 -4.75
N VAL A 202 -6.37 -0.88 -4.90
CA VAL A 202 -6.36 0.11 -5.99
C VAL A 202 -6.40 -0.57 -7.35
N ALA A 203 -5.56 -1.58 -7.57
CA ALA A 203 -5.51 -2.33 -8.83
C ALA A 203 -6.86 -3.02 -9.11
N PHE A 204 -7.43 -3.67 -8.10
CA PHE A 204 -8.76 -4.28 -8.17
C PHE A 204 -9.83 -3.27 -8.59
N ASN A 205 -9.87 -2.10 -7.94
CA ASN A 205 -10.85 -1.07 -8.27
C ASN A 205 -10.63 -0.50 -9.67
N TYR A 206 -9.39 -0.29 -10.12
CA TYR A 206 -9.13 0.12 -11.50
C TYR A 206 -9.63 -0.90 -12.52
N GLY A 207 -9.32 -2.19 -12.33
CA GLY A 207 -9.81 -3.24 -13.23
C GLY A 207 -11.33 -3.31 -13.27
N ALA A 208 -12.00 -3.16 -12.13
CA ALA A 208 -13.46 -3.06 -12.08
C ALA A 208 -13.97 -1.83 -12.84
N LEU A 209 -13.38 -0.65 -12.63
CA LEU A 209 -13.81 0.60 -13.27
C LEU A 209 -13.55 0.61 -14.78
N ASP A 210 -12.47 -0.01 -15.26
CA ASP A 210 -12.19 -0.13 -16.69
C ASP A 210 -13.26 -0.94 -17.42
N VAL A 211 -13.72 -2.05 -16.81
CA VAL A 211 -14.84 -2.84 -17.36
C VAL A 211 -16.17 -2.10 -17.28
N ALA A 212 -16.47 -1.46 -16.15
CA ALA A 212 -17.69 -0.66 -16.02
C ALA A 212 -17.74 0.43 -17.10
N ARG A 213 -16.62 1.10 -17.35
CA ARG A 213 -16.48 2.12 -18.39
C ARG A 213 -16.66 1.54 -19.80
N SER A 214 -16.10 0.37 -20.10
CA SER A 214 -16.28 -0.25 -21.43
C SER A 214 -17.74 -0.62 -21.72
N GLU A 215 -18.52 -0.87 -20.68
CA GLU A 215 -19.97 -1.14 -20.76
C GLU A 215 -20.82 0.13 -20.59
N SER A 216 -20.22 1.32 -20.76
CA SER A 216 -20.90 2.62 -20.69
C SER A 216 -21.59 2.92 -19.35
N VAL A 217 -21.12 2.31 -18.25
CA VAL A 217 -21.57 2.68 -16.91
C VAL A 217 -20.98 4.04 -16.55
N THR A 218 -21.85 4.99 -16.19
CA THR A 218 -21.45 6.35 -15.82
C THR A 218 -21.37 6.56 -14.31
N HIS A 219 -22.08 5.74 -13.53
CA HIS A 219 -22.19 5.88 -12.08
C HIS A 219 -22.06 4.55 -11.35
N MET A 220 -21.46 4.61 -10.16
CA MET A 220 -21.21 3.48 -9.28
C MET A 220 -21.76 3.77 -7.88
N GLU A 221 -22.30 2.75 -7.22
CA GLU A 221 -22.50 2.75 -5.79
C GLU A 221 -21.19 2.37 -5.09
N VAL A 222 -20.85 3.11 -4.04
CA VAL A 222 -19.61 2.93 -3.29
C VAL A 222 -19.89 2.10 -2.04
N VAL A 223 -19.17 0.99 -1.87
CA VAL A 223 -19.19 0.19 -0.64
C VAL A 223 -17.88 0.38 0.08
N ASP A 224 -17.91 0.87 1.32
CA ASP A 224 -16.72 1.19 2.11
C ASP A 224 -16.99 1.02 3.62
N GLY A 225 -16.01 1.30 4.48
CA GLY A 225 -16.26 1.42 5.92
C GLY A 225 -17.22 2.57 6.24
N PRO A 226 -18.10 2.44 7.26
CA PRO A 226 -19.15 3.43 7.55
C PRO A 226 -18.60 4.81 7.93
N SER A 227 -17.37 4.89 8.41
CA SER A 227 -16.70 6.13 8.79
C SER A 227 -15.63 6.59 7.79
N CYS A 228 -15.53 5.96 6.62
CA CYS A 228 -14.53 6.34 5.61
C CYS A 228 -15.04 7.53 4.79
N GLY A 229 -14.29 8.63 4.82
CA GLY A 229 -14.53 9.75 3.92
C GLY A 229 -14.12 9.46 2.47
N TRP A 230 -14.59 10.28 1.53
CA TRP A 230 -14.40 10.14 0.08
C TRP A 230 -12.94 10.32 -0.34
N GLU A 231 -12.42 11.55 -0.25
CA GLU A 231 -11.04 11.90 -0.64
C GLU A 231 -10.00 11.45 0.38
N SER A 232 -10.38 11.42 1.66
CA SER A 232 -9.51 11.00 2.76
C SER A 232 -10.34 10.43 3.90
N HIS A 233 -9.73 9.67 4.80
CA HIS A 233 -10.43 9.06 5.94
C HIS A 233 -11.26 10.06 6.74
N ASN A 234 -10.73 11.27 6.95
CA ASN A 234 -11.35 12.30 7.78
C ASN A 234 -12.27 13.26 7.00
N SER A 235 -12.52 13.00 5.71
CA SER A 235 -13.48 13.81 4.96
C SER A 235 -14.87 13.65 5.57
N THR A 236 -15.59 14.77 5.71
CA THR A 236 -17.00 14.77 6.13
C THR A 236 -17.95 14.29 5.05
N ASP A 237 -17.46 14.21 3.81
CA ASP A 237 -18.16 13.56 2.70
C ASP A 237 -17.93 12.04 2.79
N TYR A 238 -18.90 11.31 3.33
CA TYR A 238 -18.78 9.86 3.54
C TYR A 238 -18.93 9.07 2.25
N ALA A 239 -18.07 8.07 2.09
CA ALA A 239 -18.01 7.26 0.88
C ALA A 239 -19.10 6.18 0.84
N ASN A 240 -19.29 5.44 1.94
CA ASN A 240 -20.15 4.26 1.95
C ASN A 240 -21.62 4.58 1.64
N GLY A 241 -22.20 3.87 0.68
CA GLY A 241 -23.57 4.06 0.20
C GLY A 241 -23.77 5.29 -0.69
N SER A 242 -22.71 6.03 -1.00
CA SER A 242 -22.80 7.15 -1.94
C SER A 242 -22.83 6.64 -3.39
N ILE A 243 -23.40 7.46 -4.27
CA ILE A 243 -23.37 7.25 -5.72
C ILE A 243 -22.39 8.27 -6.29
N ARG A 244 -21.43 7.79 -7.08
CA ARG A 244 -20.35 8.61 -7.65
C ARG A 244 -20.22 8.33 -9.13
N THR A 245 -19.77 9.33 -9.87
CA THR A 245 -19.39 9.15 -11.27
C THR A 245 -18.21 8.19 -11.37
N ILE A 246 -18.09 7.53 -12.51
CA ILE A 246 -16.97 6.62 -12.76
C ILE A 246 -15.62 7.37 -12.74
N GLU A 247 -15.60 8.63 -13.17
CA GLU A 247 -14.43 9.52 -13.12
C GLU A 247 -14.00 9.80 -11.67
N GLU A 248 -14.94 10.19 -10.79
CA GLU A 248 -14.64 10.39 -9.37
C GLU A 248 -14.12 9.10 -8.73
N CYS A 249 -14.73 7.95 -9.05
CA CYS A 249 -14.28 6.66 -8.53
C CYS A 249 -12.84 6.32 -8.95
N ARG A 250 -12.44 6.70 -10.17
CA ARG A 250 -11.05 6.53 -10.65
C ARG A 250 -10.08 7.50 -10.00
N GLU A 251 -10.52 8.72 -9.70
CA GLU A 251 -9.69 9.71 -9.00
C GLU A 251 -9.45 9.31 -7.55
N TYR A 252 -10.45 8.73 -6.88
CA TYR A 252 -10.39 8.31 -5.49
C TYR A 252 -10.68 6.80 -5.30
N PRO A 253 -9.83 5.92 -5.86
CA PRO A 253 -10.06 4.48 -5.82
C PRO A 253 -9.99 3.93 -4.39
N LEU A 254 -9.32 4.62 -3.47
CA LEU A 254 -9.31 4.42 -2.02
C LEU A 254 -9.16 5.79 -1.33
N SER A 255 -9.55 5.90 -0.06
CA SER A 255 -9.32 7.12 0.75
C SER A 255 -8.09 7.08 1.66
N HIS A 256 -7.58 5.89 1.97
CA HIS A 256 -6.42 5.71 2.85
C HIS A 256 -5.83 4.29 2.73
N PRO A 257 -4.63 4.04 3.30
CA PRO A 257 -4.09 2.70 3.42
C PRO A 257 -5.04 1.71 4.13
N ASN A 258 -5.09 0.46 3.67
CA ASN A 258 -6.00 -0.60 4.14
C ASN A 258 -7.51 -0.28 4.04
N CYS A 259 -7.89 0.73 3.26
CA CYS A 259 -9.29 0.99 2.93
C CYS A 259 -9.92 -0.24 2.25
N ARG A 260 -11.21 -0.48 2.50
CA ARG A 260 -11.96 -1.64 1.98
C ARG A 260 -12.91 -1.24 0.84
N ARG A 261 -12.74 -0.04 0.29
CA ARG A 261 -13.60 0.50 -0.76
C ARG A 261 -13.67 -0.43 -1.95
N ALA A 262 -14.89 -0.66 -2.41
CA ALA A 262 -15.21 -1.33 -3.65
C ALA A 262 -16.31 -0.54 -4.38
N PHE A 263 -16.41 -0.73 -5.68
CA PHE A 263 -17.39 -0.06 -6.53
C PHE A 263 -18.33 -1.06 -7.15
N LEU A 264 -19.62 -0.76 -7.05
CA LEU A 264 -20.70 -1.58 -7.57
C LEU A 264 -21.41 -0.81 -8.70
N PRO A 265 -21.70 -1.43 -9.85
CA PRO A 265 -22.55 -0.83 -10.86
C PRO A 265 -23.94 -0.62 -10.27
N LEU A 266 -24.54 0.53 -10.59
CA LEU A 266 -25.93 0.78 -10.24
C LEU A 266 -26.85 -0.22 -10.93
N SER A 267 -27.93 -0.61 -10.24
CA SER A 267 -29.04 -1.32 -10.88
C SER A 267 -29.62 -0.47 -12.03
N ALA A 268 -30.19 -1.11 -13.05
CA ALA A 268 -30.82 -0.43 -14.18
C ALA A 268 -31.87 0.61 -13.74
N THR A 269 -32.62 0.32 -12.66
CA THR A 269 -33.57 1.25 -12.06
C THR A 269 -32.88 2.49 -11.51
N MET A 270 -31.78 2.32 -10.78
CA MET A 270 -31.03 3.44 -10.20
C MET A 270 -30.31 4.26 -11.27
N GLN A 271 -29.75 3.62 -12.31
CA GLN A 271 -29.18 4.32 -13.45
C GLN A 271 -30.19 5.26 -14.10
N ARG A 272 -31.42 4.77 -14.35
CA ARG A 272 -32.50 5.58 -14.91
C ARG A 272 -32.85 6.77 -14.02
N ILE A 273 -32.98 6.56 -12.71
CA ILE A 273 -33.29 7.63 -11.74
C ILE A 273 -32.20 8.71 -11.77
N VAL A 274 -30.92 8.31 -11.81
CA VAL A 274 -29.80 9.25 -11.89
C VAL A 274 -29.85 10.03 -13.21
N SER A 275 -30.02 9.37 -14.35
CA SER A 275 -30.10 10.07 -15.65
C SER A 275 -31.29 11.02 -15.77
N GLU A 276 -32.45 10.65 -15.21
CA GLU A 276 -33.62 11.53 -15.16
C GLU A 276 -33.35 12.78 -14.29
N ALA A 277 -32.62 12.62 -13.18
CA ALA A 277 -32.23 13.73 -12.31
C ALA A 277 -31.21 14.67 -12.97
N GLU A 278 -30.18 14.13 -13.62
CA GLU A 278 -29.18 14.91 -14.36
C GLU A 278 -29.81 15.71 -15.50
N ALA A 279 -30.75 15.10 -16.23
CA ALA A 279 -31.49 15.79 -17.30
C ALA A 279 -32.33 16.95 -16.76
N ALA A 280 -32.94 16.77 -15.59
CA ALA A 280 -33.72 17.82 -14.92
C ALA A 280 -32.82 18.98 -14.46
N GLU A 281 -31.67 18.70 -13.85
CA GLU A 281 -30.69 19.73 -13.44
C GLU A 281 -30.14 20.50 -14.64
N ALA A 282 -29.84 19.80 -15.74
CA ALA A 282 -29.37 20.43 -16.98
C ALA A 282 -30.44 21.35 -17.61
N ALA A 283 -31.71 20.94 -17.60
CA ALA A 283 -32.82 21.74 -18.10
C ALA A 283 -33.07 22.99 -17.24
N GLU A 284 -33.01 22.86 -15.91
CA GLU A 284 -33.11 23.99 -14.98
C GLU A 284 -31.97 25.00 -15.22
N ALA A 285 -30.74 24.53 -15.42
CA ALA A 285 -29.59 25.38 -15.72
C ALA A 285 -29.73 26.14 -17.06
N LEU A 286 -30.54 25.63 -17.99
CA LEU A 286 -30.84 26.26 -19.29
C LEU A 286 -32.10 27.14 -19.26
N GLY A 287 -32.80 27.22 -18.11
CA GLY A 287 -34.03 28.01 -17.95
C GLY A 287 -35.25 27.40 -18.63
N GLU A 288 -35.23 26.09 -18.91
CA GLU A 288 -36.36 25.35 -19.46
C GLU A 288 -37.20 24.75 -18.32
N GLU A 289 -38.52 24.99 -18.31
CA GLU A 289 -39.43 24.34 -17.37
C GLU A 289 -39.54 22.84 -17.72
N TYR A 290 -38.83 22.00 -16.97
CA TYR A 290 -38.91 20.55 -17.11
C TYR A 290 -39.87 19.98 -16.06
N GLU A 291 -41.06 19.55 -16.49
CA GLU A 291 -41.98 18.78 -15.63
C GLU A 291 -41.45 17.35 -15.44
N THR A 292 -40.61 17.14 -14.42
CA THR A 292 -40.32 15.78 -13.92
C THR A 292 -41.56 15.18 -13.25
N GLU A 293 -42.18 14.15 -13.88
CA GLU A 293 -43.20 13.31 -13.21
C GLU A 293 -42.63 12.49 -12.04
N LEU A 294 -41.31 12.38 -11.90
CA LEU A 294 -40.63 11.79 -10.75
C LEU A 294 -39.97 12.87 -9.91
N PHE A 295 -40.80 13.46 -9.05
CA PHE A 295 -40.38 14.33 -7.97
C PHE A 295 -39.15 13.71 -7.26
N ILE A 296 -38.18 14.57 -6.96
CA ILE A 296 -36.90 14.36 -6.25
C ILE A 296 -36.99 13.74 -4.82
N PRO A 297 -38.15 13.43 -4.19
CA PRO A 297 -38.13 12.74 -2.91
C PRO A 297 -37.59 11.32 -2.90
N ALA A 298 -37.30 10.64 -4.02
CA ALA A 298 -36.72 9.29 -3.93
C ALA A 298 -35.24 9.33 -3.52
N LEU A 299 -34.45 10.21 -4.13
CA LEU A 299 -33.04 10.42 -3.80
C LEU A 299 -32.90 11.08 -2.42
N GLU A 300 -33.73 12.09 -2.12
CA GLU A 300 -33.75 12.73 -0.81
C GLU A 300 -34.31 11.80 0.29
N ARG A 301 -35.32 10.94 0.01
CA ARG A 301 -35.76 9.90 0.96
C ARG A 301 -34.72 8.81 1.15
N TYR A 302 -33.94 8.45 0.13
CA TYR A 302 -32.82 7.52 0.29
C TYR A 302 -31.73 8.13 1.17
N LYS A 303 -31.34 9.39 0.91
CA LYS A 303 -30.42 10.17 1.76
C LYS A 303 -30.95 10.33 3.20
N GLU A 304 -32.24 10.58 3.39
CA GLU A 304 -32.87 10.66 4.71
C GLU A 304 -32.99 9.31 5.42
N THR A 305 -33.22 8.22 4.68
CA THR A 305 -33.31 6.86 5.25
C THR A 305 -31.93 6.42 5.73
N LEU A 306 -30.87 6.72 4.97
CA LEU A 306 -29.49 6.51 5.41
C LEU A 306 -29.12 7.35 6.65
N ARG A 307 -29.64 8.59 6.77
CA ARG A 307 -29.45 9.44 7.97
C ARG A 307 -30.20 8.95 9.22
N LYS A 308 -31.24 8.13 9.08
CA LYS A 308 -32.05 7.61 10.20
C LYS A 308 -31.59 6.24 10.72
N VAL A 309 -30.69 5.59 10.00
CA VAL A 309 -30.14 4.26 10.34
C VAL A 309 -28.70 4.36 10.87
N ALA A 310 -28.10 5.55 10.86
CA ALA A 310 -26.89 5.91 11.61
C ALA A 310 -27.22 6.37 13.04
#